data_AF-A9GNV8-F1
#
_entry.id   AF-A9GNV8-F1
#
_cell.length_a   1.000
_cell.length_b   1.000
_cell.length_c   1.000
_cell.angle_alpha   90.00
_cell.angle_beta   90.00
_cell.angle_gamma   90.00
#
_symmetry.space_group_name_H-M   'P 1'
#
loop_
_entity.id
_entity.type
_entity.pdbx_description
1 polymer ?
#
loop_
_entity_poly.entity_id
_entity_poly.type
_entity_poly.pdbx_seq_one_letter_code
_entity_poly.pdbx_strand_id
1 'polypeptide(L)'
;MKHRITIGGVVFFALVGVGPAAFAEPSPEDAGRAPPAAVASDTAAVAAPHKPSAAELASARRLFALGLAAEDSGRWAEALETYERISKIVVSPPLWYHLGVCHEALGHVVEALNAFELAASGATARNEIALARESRARLEKLRVKTSQLVLQLPEDATGVRVEIDGEPIHAALVGAAILVSPGARRVVVAAENYAARFEATVQAETGAVVELRAELGRKRSLAVPLSRAPARQALPSAPAPGPRISPVVVVGTAAALAAGAVVTGAMAYDVRHSFLKKNENPAPGSLGERQALRDRGQALAVTSTVLTGAAVIAGGLATYLFWPSSSSRAAPADAAGRRPAPAAPRIPRPTALSPWVGADGAGVAVRGAL
;
A
#
# COMPACT_ATOMS: atom_id res chain seq x y z
N MET A 1 -33.94 -30.13 -19.05
CA MET A 1 -33.30 -29.09 -19.85
C MET A 1 -32.64 -28.08 -18.90
N LYS A 2 -31.33 -27.88 -19.05
CA LYS A 2 -30.47 -27.08 -18.15
C LYS A 2 -30.40 -25.64 -18.69
N HIS A 3 -30.62 -24.64 -17.84
CA HIS A 3 -30.05 -23.31 -18.06
C HIS A 3 -29.38 -22.82 -16.78
N ARG A 4 -28.03 -22.86 -16.81
CA ARG A 4 -27.13 -22.19 -15.87
C ARG A 4 -26.91 -20.77 -16.39
N ILE A 5 -27.14 -19.76 -15.57
CA ILE A 5 -26.67 -18.39 -15.80
C ILE A 5 -25.44 -18.18 -14.92
N THR A 6 -24.29 -18.00 -15.56
CA THR A 6 -23.00 -17.71 -14.94
C THR A 6 -22.80 -16.20 -14.97
N ILE A 7 -22.70 -15.54 -13.82
CA ILE A 7 -22.30 -14.13 -13.71
C ILE A 7 -20.83 -14.12 -13.26
N GLY A 8 -19.93 -13.80 -14.19
CA GLY A 8 -18.52 -13.55 -13.91
C GLY A 8 -18.33 -12.14 -13.37
N GLY A 9 -17.76 -12.01 -12.17
CA GLY A 9 -17.38 -10.73 -11.59
C GLY A 9 -16.07 -10.23 -12.19
N VAL A 10 -16.12 -9.10 -12.90
CA VAL A 10 -14.95 -8.33 -13.34
C VAL A 10 -14.80 -7.15 -12.37
N VAL A 11 -13.69 -7.09 -11.63
CA VAL A 11 -13.34 -5.96 -10.77
C VAL A 11 -12.61 -4.93 -11.64
N PHE A 12 -13.23 -3.77 -11.84
CA PHE A 12 -12.67 -2.65 -12.60
C PHE A 12 -12.18 -1.56 -11.63
N PHE A 13 -10.87 -1.36 -11.55
CA PHE A 13 -10.26 -0.24 -10.84
C PHE A 13 -10.31 0.99 -11.75
N ALA A 14 -11.08 2.03 -11.39
CA ALA A 14 -11.15 3.29 -12.13
C ALA A 14 -10.73 4.46 -11.24
N LEU A 15 -9.66 5.14 -11.66
CA LEU A 15 -8.93 6.18 -10.94
C LEU A 15 -9.05 7.49 -11.75
N VAL A 16 -9.80 8.49 -11.24
CA VAL A 16 -9.93 9.86 -11.81
C VAL A 16 -10.43 10.76 -10.66
N GLY A 17 -9.94 11.97 -10.35
CA GLY A 17 -9.05 12.91 -11.04
C GLY A 17 -9.70 14.31 -11.09
N VAL A 18 -9.81 15.00 -9.95
CA VAL A 18 -10.48 16.32 -9.76
C VAL A 18 -9.53 17.49 -10.04
N GLY A 19 -10.03 18.59 -10.58
CA GLY A 19 -9.34 19.89 -10.71
C GLY A 19 -10.32 21.07 -10.44
N PRO A 20 -9.82 22.28 -10.14
CA PRO A 20 -10.35 23.12 -9.06
C PRO A 20 -11.24 24.30 -9.49
N ALA A 21 -12.12 24.73 -8.56
CA ALA A 21 -12.91 25.96 -8.64
C ALA A 21 -12.29 27.07 -7.75
N ALA A 22 -12.33 28.31 -8.27
CA ALA A 22 -11.86 29.52 -7.61
C ALA A 22 -12.87 30.02 -6.55
N PHE A 23 -12.39 30.41 -5.37
CA PHE A 23 -13.18 31.06 -4.32
C PHE A 23 -13.25 32.57 -4.56
N ALA A 24 -14.46 33.12 -4.50
CA ALA A 24 -14.75 34.54 -4.36
C ALA A 24 -14.97 34.88 -2.87
N GLU A 25 -14.56 36.08 -2.47
CA GLU A 25 -14.67 36.62 -1.10
C GLU A 25 -16.13 36.83 -0.66
N PRO A 26 -16.46 36.67 0.65
CA PRO A 26 -17.79 37.01 1.16
C PRO A 26 -17.88 38.46 1.66
N SER A 27 -18.95 39.15 1.25
CA SER A 27 -19.38 40.49 1.69
C SER A 27 -19.79 40.56 3.17
N PRO A 28 -19.79 41.75 3.79
CA PRO A 28 -19.84 41.93 5.23
C PRO A 28 -21.25 42.25 5.74
N GLU A 29 -22.13 41.26 5.87
CA GLU A 29 -23.41 41.44 6.59
C GLU A 29 -23.78 40.14 7.33
N ASP A 30 -23.15 39.90 8.49
CA ASP A 30 -23.75 39.13 9.60
C ASP A 30 -22.83 39.21 10.84
N ALA A 31 -22.69 40.43 11.37
CA ALA A 31 -22.08 40.65 12.68
C ALA A 31 -23.15 40.46 13.77
N GLY A 32 -23.07 39.36 14.53
CA GLY A 32 -23.77 39.32 15.82
C GLY A 32 -24.33 37.99 16.30
N ARG A 33 -23.57 36.88 16.25
CA ARG A 33 -23.75 35.82 17.26
C ARG A 33 -22.52 34.90 17.33
N ALA A 34 -21.79 34.95 18.43
CA ALA A 34 -20.69 34.03 18.72
C ALA A 34 -21.26 32.68 19.22
N PRO A 35 -21.02 31.55 18.52
CA PRO A 35 -21.22 30.23 19.11
C PRO A 35 -20.00 29.82 19.97
N PRO A 36 -20.20 28.99 21.00
CA PRO A 36 -19.16 28.61 21.94
C PRO A 36 -18.06 27.77 21.27
N ALA A 37 -16.82 27.97 21.74
CA ALA A 37 -15.61 27.31 21.29
C ALA A 37 -15.76 25.78 21.29
N ALA A 38 -16.00 25.21 20.12
CA ALA A 38 -15.85 23.79 19.87
C ALA A 38 -14.34 23.50 19.82
N VAL A 39 -13.88 22.65 20.74
CA VAL A 39 -12.57 22.00 20.68
C VAL A 39 -12.41 21.35 19.30
N ALA A 40 -11.56 21.94 18.47
CA ALA A 40 -11.19 21.41 17.18
C ALA A 40 -10.41 20.11 17.42
N SER A 41 -11.10 18.98 17.27
CA SER A 41 -10.43 17.70 17.05
C SER A 41 -9.62 17.84 15.76
N ASP A 42 -8.30 17.84 15.91
CA ASP A 42 -7.32 17.78 14.83
C ASP A 42 -7.42 16.40 14.16
N THR A 43 -8.48 16.21 13.37
CA THR A 43 -8.48 15.15 12.36
C THR A 43 -7.54 15.62 11.27
N ALA A 44 -6.29 15.15 11.36
CA ALA A 44 -5.34 15.19 10.27
C ALA A 44 -6.04 14.69 9.00
N ALA A 45 -6.46 15.63 8.17
CA ALA A 45 -7.03 15.35 6.87
C ALA A 45 -5.93 14.65 6.07
N VAL A 46 -6.06 13.34 5.90
CA VAL A 46 -5.27 12.59 4.95
C VAL A 46 -5.55 13.21 3.59
N ALA A 47 -4.61 14.02 3.11
CA ALA A 47 -4.72 14.74 1.85
C ALA A 47 -5.00 13.72 0.74
N ALA A 48 -6.16 13.86 0.09
CA ALA A 48 -6.46 13.11 -1.12
C ALA A 48 -5.34 13.38 -2.15
N PRO A 49 -5.00 12.40 -3.02
CA PRO A 49 -3.97 12.59 -4.04
C PRO A 49 -4.29 13.83 -4.88
N HIS A 50 -3.49 14.88 -4.69
CA HIS A 50 -3.70 16.17 -5.34
C HIS A 50 -3.28 16.06 -6.81
N LYS A 51 -4.24 16.19 -7.72
CA LYS A 51 -3.94 16.40 -9.13
C LYS A 51 -3.33 17.81 -9.27
N PRO A 52 -2.21 17.98 -9.98
CA PRO A 52 -1.57 19.29 -10.09
C PRO A 52 -2.54 20.35 -10.62
N SER A 53 -2.62 21.46 -9.90
CA SER A 53 -3.38 22.64 -10.28
C SER A 53 -2.79 23.33 -11.52
N ALA A 54 -3.59 24.18 -12.18
CA ALA A 54 -3.11 24.94 -13.34
C ALA A 54 -1.93 25.88 -12.99
N ALA A 55 -1.92 26.42 -11.76
CA ALA A 55 -0.83 27.26 -11.26
C ALA A 55 0.47 26.47 -11.07
N GLU A 56 0.39 25.25 -10.52
CA GLU A 56 1.55 24.36 -10.39
C GLU A 56 2.10 23.92 -11.75
N LEU A 57 1.22 23.60 -12.71
CA LEU A 57 1.64 23.29 -14.08
C LEU A 57 2.28 24.50 -14.79
N ALA A 58 1.77 25.72 -14.56
CA ALA A 58 2.41 26.93 -15.08
C ALA A 58 3.77 27.18 -14.42
N SER A 59 3.90 26.92 -13.12
CA SER A 59 5.17 26.98 -12.39
C SER A 59 6.18 25.96 -12.93
N ALA A 60 5.74 24.70 -13.13
CA ALA A 60 6.55 23.64 -13.71
C ALA A 60 7.11 24.01 -15.09
N ARG A 61 6.32 24.65 -15.96
CA ARG A 61 6.79 25.14 -17.27
C ARG A 61 7.87 26.22 -17.15
N ARG A 62 7.73 27.17 -16.21
CA ARG A 62 8.76 28.18 -15.95
C ARG A 62 10.05 27.56 -15.43
N LEU A 63 9.93 26.64 -14.47
CA LEU A 63 11.07 25.89 -13.96
C LEU A 63 11.74 25.07 -15.07
N PHE A 64 10.96 24.49 -15.98
CA PHE A 64 11.51 23.73 -17.10
C PHE A 64 12.38 24.61 -18.01
N ALA A 65 11.93 25.84 -18.31
CA ALA A 65 12.73 26.80 -19.07
C ALA A 65 14.03 27.20 -18.34
N LEU A 66 13.99 27.32 -17.00
CA LEU A 66 15.19 27.55 -16.19
C LEU A 66 16.15 26.35 -16.23
N GLY A 67 15.61 25.13 -16.15
CA GLY A 67 16.40 23.91 -16.28
C GLY A 67 17.13 23.85 -17.63
N LEU A 68 16.42 24.16 -18.72
CA LEU A 68 17.03 24.21 -20.06
C LEU A 68 18.16 25.25 -20.14
N ALA A 69 17.94 26.45 -19.60
CA ALA A 69 18.97 27.50 -19.58
C ALA A 69 20.20 27.10 -18.74
N ALA A 70 20.00 26.31 -17.67
CA ALA A 70 21.08 25.76 -16.86
C ALA A 70 21.83 24.65 -17.62
N GLU A 71 21.14 23.74 -18.31
CA GLU A 71 21.74 22.74 -19.21
C GLU A 71 22.59 23.41 -20.31
N ASP A 72 22.03 24.41 -21.00
CA ASP A 72 22.72 25.16 -22.07
C ASP A 72 23.98 25.86 -21.56
N SER A 73 24.01 26.23 -20.28
CA SER A 73 25.15 26.85 -19.63
C SER A 73 26.13 25.84 -19.00
N GLY A 74 25.88 24.53 -19.13
CA GLY A 74 26.68 23.48 -18.52
C GLY A 74 26.57 23.38 -16.99
N ARG A 75 25.56 24.01 -16.38
CA ARG A 75 25.30 23.96 -14.93
C ARG A 75 24.44 22.76 -14.57
N TRP A 76 24.99 21.56 -14.78
CA TRP A 76 24.26 20.29 -14.69
C TRP A 76 23.63 20.01 -13.33
N ALA A 77 24.31 20.33 -12.23
CA ALA A 77 23.78 20.11 -10.88
C ALA A 77 22.57 21.01 -10.57
N GLU A 78 22.60 22.26 -11.00
CA GLU A 78 21.48 23.21 -10.85
C GLU A 78 20.28 22.80 -11.72
N ALA A 79 20.56 22.36 -12.95
CA ALA A 79 19.54 21.81 -13.83
C ALA A 79 18.86 20.59 -13.21
N LEU A 80 19.65 19.64 -12.69
CA LEU A 80 19.15 18.45 -12.02
C LEU A 80 18.20 18.80 -10.86
N GLU A 81 18.63 19.66 -9.94
CA GLU A 81 17.80 20.10 -8.80
C GLU A 81 16.49 20.73 -9.30
N THR A 82 16.57 21.54 -10.36
CA THR A 82 15.40 22.18 -10.96
C THR A 82 14.43 21.15 -11.53
N TYR A 83 14.90 20.15 -12.27
CA TYR A 83 14.07 19.09 -12.82
C TYR A 83 13.49 18.15 -11.75
N GLU A 84 14.22 17.87 -10.67
CA GLU A 84 13.71 17.12 -9.52
C GLU A 84 12.58 17.85 -8.78
N ARG A 85 12.63 19.19 -8.75
CA ARG A 85 11.50 19.98 -8.24
C ARG A 85 10.28 19.89 -9.15
N ILE A 86 10.50 19.84 -10.47
CA ILE A 86 9.41 19.67 -11.44
C ILE A 86 8.80 18.26 -11.32
N SER A 87 9.61 17.21 -11.10
CA SER A 87 9.13 15.83 -11.01
C SER A 87 8.16 15.59 -9.86
N LYS A 88 8.26 16.39 -8.78
CA LYS A 88 7.31 16.43 -7.66
C LYS A 88 5.94 16.99 -8.05
N ILE A 89 5.87 17.76 -9.13
CA ILE A 89 4.63 18.36 -9.65
C ILE A 89 4.08 17.50 -10.79
N VAL A 90 4.90 17.22 -11.79
CA VAL A 90 4.49 16.52 -13.01
C VAL A 90 5.63 15.68 -13.55
N VAL A 91 5.29 14.47 -13.99
CA VAL A 91 6.21 13.58 -14.71
C VAL A 91 5.80 13.46 -16.18
N SER A 92 6.77 13.59 -17.08
CA SER A 92 6.55 13.52 -18.52
C SER A 92 7.79 12.92 -19.20
N PRO A 93 7.65 12.30 -20.39
CA PRO A 93 8.80 11.77 -21.11
C PRO A 93 9.89 12.81 -21.39
N PRO A 94 9.57 14.06 -21.80
CA PRO A 94 10.60 15.10 -21.92
C PRO A 94 11.33 15.37 -20.60
N LEU A 95 10.61 15.44 -19.47
CA LEU A 95 11.26 15.65 -18.18
C LEU A 95 12.22 14.50 -17.82
N TRP A 96 11.81 13.25 -18.03
CA TRP A 96 12.67 12.09 -17.82
C TRP A 96 13.92 12.12 -18.71
N TYR A 97 13.78 12.57 -19.95
CA TYR A 97 14.92 12.73 -20.85
C TYR A 97 15.93 13.75 -20.31
N HIS A 98 15.48 14.92 -19.86
CA HIS A 98 16.34 15.96 -19.29
C HIS A 98 16.99 15.56 -17.96
N LEU A 99 16.26 14.86 -17.08
CA LEU A 99 16.85 14.22 -15.91
C LEU A 99 17.97 13.25 -16.31
N GLY A 100 17.73 12.43 -17.34
CA GLY A 100 18.74 11.53 -17.89
C GLY A 100 19.98 12.26 -18.41
N VAL A 101 19.81 13.39 -19.12
CA VAL A 101 20.93 14.23 -19.61
C VAL A 101 21.76 14.75 -18.45
N CYS A 102 21.11 15.30 -17.44
CA CYS A 102 21.80 15.84 -16.27
C CYS A 102 22.57 14.76 -15.51
N HIS A 103 21.94 13.61 -15.28
CA HIS A 103 22.59 12.46 -14.65
C HIS A 103 23.77 11.94 -15.48
N GLU A 104 23.64 11.85 -16.80
CA GLU A 104 24.72 11.45 -17.70
C GLU A 104 25.91 12.42 -17.59
N ALA A 105 25.65 13.73 -17.63
CA ALA A 105 26.68 14.76 -17.56
C ALA A 105 27.41 14.79 -16.19
N LEU A 106 26.71 14.43 -15.11
CA LEU A 106 27.26 14.33 -13.76
C LEU A 106 27.94 12.97 -13.49
N GLY A 107 27.89 12.02 -14.42
CA GLY A 107 28.45 10.67 -14.26
C GLY A 107 27.59 9.72 -13.41
N HIS A 108 26.35 10.09 -13.12
CA HIS A 108 25.35 9.26 -12.44
C HIS A 108 24.74 8.26 -13.45
N VAL A 109 25.53 7.28 -13.89
CA VAL A 109 25.22 6.44 -15.06
C VAL A 109 23.96 5.59 -14.87
N VAL A 110 23.73 5.06 -13.67
CA VAL A 110 22.57 4.19 -13.38
C VAL A 110 21.27 4.99 -13.41
N GLU A 111 21.28 6.17 -12.79
CA GLU A 111 20.17 7.11 -12.76
C GLU A 111 19.85 7.60 -14.17
N ALA A 112 20.88 7.90 -14.97
CA ALA A 112 20.72 8.27 -16.37
C ALA A 112 20.05 7.16 -17.19
N LEU A 113 20.48 5.91 -17.04
CA LEU A 113 19.87 4.76 -17.72
C LEU A 113 18.38 4.62 -17.36
N ASN A 114 18.05 4.67 -16.07
CA ASN A 114 16.67 4.57 -15.60
C ASN A 114 15.81 5.71 -16.17
N ALA A 115 16.32 6.94 -16.14
CA ALA A 115 15.61 8.11 -16.65
C ALA A 115 15.38 8.02 -18.17
N PHE A 116 16.39 7.60 -18.95
CA PHE A 116 16.22 7.39 -20.39
C PHE A 116 15.26 6.24 -20.73
N GLU A 117 15.19 5.19 -19.90
CA GLU A 117 14.23 4.10 -20.08
C GLU A 117 12.79 4.56 -19.85
N LEU A 118 12.56 5.34 -18.79
CA LEU A 118 11.27 5.98 -18.50
C LEU A 118 10.88 6.96 -19.60
N ALA A 119 11.84 7.74 -20.12
CA ALA A 119 11.62 8.64 -21.25
C ALA A 119 11.23 7.86 -22.51
N ALA A 120 11.99 6.81 -22.87
CA ALA A 120 11.74 6.02 -24.07
C ALA A 120 10.40 5.29 -24.05
N SER A 121 10.09 4.62 -22.93
CA SER A 121 8.83 3.88 -22.74
C SER A 121 7.63 4.83 -22.72
N GLY A 122 7.73 5.93 -21.96
CA GLY A 122 6.69 6.96 -21.88
C GLY A 122 6.44 7.66 -23.23
N ALA A 123 7.50 8.00 -23.96
CA ALA A 123 7.40 8.62 -25.28
C ALA A 123 6.77 7.66 -26.30
N THR A 124 7.10 6.37 -26.24
CA THR A 124 6.48 5.34 -27.10
C THR A 124 4.98 5.22 -26.83
N ALA A 125 4.58 5.18 -25.55
CA ALA A 125 3.17 5.13 -25.16
C ALA A 125 2.36 6.36 -25.64
N ARG A 126 3.04 7.51 -25.84
CA ARG A 126 2.44 8.75 -26.34
C ARG A 126 2.62 8.98 -27.86
N ASN A 127 3.19 8.01 -28.58
CA ASN A 127 3.56 8.15 -30.00
C ASN A 127 4.53 9.31 -30.31
N GLU A 128 5.37 9.70 -29.35
CA GLU A 128 6.43 10.71 -29.51
C GLU A 128 7.70 10.04 -30.09
N ILE A 129 7.63 9.64 -31.37
CA ILE A 129 8.62 8.74 -32.01
C ILE A 129 10.06 9.29 -31.97
N ALA A 130 10.25 10.60 -32.19
CA ALA A 130 11.58 11.21 -32.19
C ALA A 130 12.25 11.12 -30.81
N LEU A 131 11.55 11.54 -29.76
CA LEU A 131 12.04 11.47 -28.38
C LEU A 131 12.29 10.03 -27.94
N ALA A 132 11.39 9.10 -28.31
CA ALA A 132 11.56 7.69 -27.99
C ALA A 132 12.81 7.08 -28.67
N ARG A 133 13.10 7.48 -29.91
CA ARG A 133 14.30 7.04 -30.64
C ARG A 133 15.57 7.61 -30.00
N GLU A 134 15.56 8.90 -29.69
CA GLU A 134 16.70 9.60 -29.10
C GLU A 134 17.05 9.05 -27.71
N SER A 135 16.03 8.86 -26.86
CA SER A 135 16.20 8.27 -25.52
C SER A 135 16.81 6.87 -25.59
N ARG A 136 16.32 6.02 -26.51
CA ARG A 136 16.89 4.68 -26.74
C ARG A 136 18.34 4.74 -27.22
N ALA A 137 18.67 5.67 -28.12
CA ALA A 137 20.03 5.79 -28.64
C ALA A 137 21.03 6.17 -27.54
N ARG A 138 20.64 7.04 -26.60
CA ARG A 138 21.48 7.33 -25.42
C ARG A 138 21.59 6.15 -24.48
N LEU A 139 20.48 5.48 -24.20
CA LEU A 139 20.43 4.31 -23.34
C LEU A 139 21.39 3.21 -23.83
N GLU A 140 21.39 2.89 -25.13
CA GLU A 140 22.33 1.91 -25.70
C GLU A 140 23.80 2.35 -25.59
N LYS A 141 24.10 3.64 -25.79
CA LYS A 141 25.46 4.17 -25.59
C LYS A 141 25.93 4.06 -24.14
N LEU A 142 25.04 4.27 -23.18
CA LEU A 142 25.36 4.16 -21.75
C LEU A 142 25.50 2.70 -21.31
N ARG A 143 24.66 1.79 -21.82
CA ARG A 143 24.72 0.36 -21.48
C ARG A 143 26.08 -0.24 -21.81
N VAL A 144 26.67 0.13 -22.94
CA VAL A 144 28.03 -0.32 -23.32
C VAL A 144 29.09 0.18 -22.34
N LYS A 145 28.83 1.29 -21.64
CA LYS A 145 29.74 1.89 -20.66
C LYS A 145 29.51 1.40 -19.22
N THR A 146 28.43 0.65 -18.97
CA THR A 146 28.13 0.08 -17.65
C THR A 146 28.77 -1.27 -17.41
N SER A 147 28.92 -1.63 -16.14
CA SER A 147 29.34 -2.95 -15.69
C SER A 147 28.14 -3.68 -15.10
N GLN A 148 28.18 -5.02 -15.11
CA GLN A 148 27.17 -5.85 -14.49
C GLN A 148 27.76 -6.52 -13.24
N LEU A 149 27.06 -6.43 -12.12
CA LEU A 149 27.40 -7.11 -10.89
C LEU A 149 26.36 -8.20 -10.61
N VAL A 150 26.79 -9.45 -10.51
CA VAL A 150 25.94 -10.58 -10.12
C VAL A 150 26.30 -10.95 -8.70
N LEU A 151 25.38 -10.66 -7.77
CA LEU A 151 25.57 -11.02 -6.36
C LEU A 151 24.98 -12.40 -6.07
N GLN A 152 25.82 -13.35 -5.71
CA GLN A 152 25.41 -14.68 -5.25
C GLN A 152 25.35 -14.71 -3.72
N LEU A 153 24.19 -15.08 -3.19
CA LEU A 153 23.94 -15.27 -1.76
C LEU A 153 23.74 -16.74 -1.42
N PRO A 154 24.01 -17.15 -0.17
CA PRO A 154 23.58 -18.45 0.33
C PRO A 154 22.07 -18.62 0.18
N GLU A 155 21.62 -19.78 -0.32
CA GLU A 155 20.19 -20.05 -0.59
C GLU A 155 19.29 -19.96 0.65
N ASP A 156 19.89 -20.10 1.83
CA ASP A 156 19.21 -20.07 3.12
C ASP A 156 19.20 -18.68 3.78
N ALA A 157 19.74 -17.65 3.13
CA ALA A 157 19.76 -16.28 3.65
C ALA A 157 18.33 -15.69 3.69
N THR A 158 17.92 -15.19 4.86
CA THR A 158 16.60 -14.57 5.07
C THR A 158 16.75 -13.15 5.63
N GLY A 159 15.78 -12.28 5.32
CA GLY A 159 15.85 -10.87 5.72
C GLY A 159 17.07 -10.15 5.12
N VAL A 160 17.38 -10.44 3.85
CA VAL A 160 18.56 -9.89 3.17
C VAL A 160 18.39 -8.39 2.93
N ARG A 161 19.40 -7.64 3.33
CA ARG A 161 19.63 -6.23 2.98
C ARG A 161 20.94 -6.15 2.20
N VAL A 162 20.89 -5.60 1.00
CA VAL A 162 22.07 -5.35 0.18
C VAL A 162 22.14 -3.86 -0.10
N GLU A 163 23.34 -3.31 -0.01
CA GLU A 163 23.64 -1.92 -0.33
C GLU A 163 24.83 -1.88 -1.31
N ILE A 164 24.71 -1.05 -2.35
CA ILE A 164 25.80 -0.78 -3.30
C ILE A 164 26.11 0.71 -3.19
N ASP A 165 27.33 1.03 -2.73
CA ASP A 165 27.82 2.39 -2.46
C ASP A 165 26.94 3.19 -1.51
N GLY A 166 26.28 2.48 -0.58
CA GLY A 166 25.37 3.03 0.42
C GLY A 166 23.91 3.10 -0.02
N GLU A 167 23.60 2.81 -1.29
CA GLU A 167 22.22 2.78 -1.79
C GLU A 167 21.61 1.39 -1.60
N PRO A 168 20.47 1.26 -0.90
CA PRO A 168 19.83 -0.03 -0.68
C PRO A 168 19.21 -0.56 -1.97
N ILE A 169 19.53 -1.80 -2.32
CA ILE A 169 18.93 -2.49 -3.46
C ILE A 169 17.86 -3.49 -2.98
N HIS A 170 16.83 -3.68 -3.80
CA HIS A 170 15.76 -4.62 -3.48
C HIS A 170 16.29 -6.07 -3.55
N ALA A 171 15.95 -6.90 -2.55
CA ALA A 171 16.44 -8.28 -2.44
C ALA A 171 16.08 -9.16 -3.68
N ALA A 172 15.04 -8.79 -4.43
CA ALA A 172 14.67 -9.46 -5.68
C ALA A 172 15.69 -9.32 -6.82
N LEU A 173 16.61 -8.36 -6.72
CA LEU A 173 17.70 -8.16 -7.69
C LEU A 173 18.93 -9.02 -7.38
N VAL A 174 18.97 -9.68 -6.21
CA VAL A 174 20.03 -10.61 -5.85
C VAL A 174 19.96 -11.84 -6.77
N GLY A 175 21.10 -12.26 -7.32
CA GLY A 175 21.20 -13.34 -8.29
C GLY A 175 20.92 -12.92 -9.74
N ALA A 176 20.38 -11.71 -9.96
CA ALA A 176 20.27 -11.09 -11.28
C ALA A 176 21.52 -10.25 -11.60
N ALA A 177 21.70 -9.91 -12.87
CA ALA A 177 22.73 -8.97 -13.32
C ALA A 177 22.30 -7.53 -12.99
N ILE A 178 22.93 -6.95 -11.96
CA ILE A 178 22.66 -5.58 -11.52
C ILE A 178 23.58 -4.62 -12.29
N LEU A 179 23.00 -3.64 -12.98
CA LEU A 179 23.79 -2.62 -13.66
C LEU A 179 24.39 -1.65 -12.64
N VAL A 180 25.71 -1.50 -12.68
CA VAL A 180 26.46 -0.60 -11.81
C VAL A 180 27.38 0.29 -12.64
N SER A 181 27.65 1.49 -12.13
CA SER A 181 28.67 2.38 -12.70
C SER A 181 30.04 1.72 -12.64
N PRO A 182 30.87 1.85 -13.69
CA PRO A 182 32.22 1.30 -13.69
C PRO A 182 33.10 1.99 -12.64
N GLY A 183 34.08 1.25 -12.12
CA GLY A 183 35.03 1.69 -11.09
C GLY A 183 34.97 0.87 -9.80
N ALA A 184 35.59 1.39 -8.75
CA ALA A 184 35.57 0.76 -7.43
C ALA A 184 34.18 0.97 -6.79
N ARG A 185 33.45 -0.12 -6.55
CA ARG A 185 32.11 -0.10 -5.95
C ARG A 185 32.12 -0.87 -4.63
N ARG A 186 31.58 -0.27 -3.58
CA ARG A 186 31.49 -0.87 -2.25
C ARG A 186 30.16 -1.62 -2.12
N VAL A 187 30.22 -2.94 -1.96
CA VAL A 187 29.06 -3.80 -1.79
C VAL A 187 28.98 -4.24 -0.33
N VAL A 188 27.85 -3.98 0.32
CA VAL A 188 27.57 -4.42 1.68
C VAL A 188 26.36 -5.33 1.65
N VAL A 189 26.46 -6.50 2.28
CA VAL A 189 25.36 -7.44 2.39
C VAL A 189 25.19 -7.86 3.83
N ALA A 190 23.95 -7.80 4.31
CA ALA A 190 23.56 -8.31 5.61
C ALA A 190 22.33 -9.22 5.46
N ALA A 191 22.26 -10.29 6.24
CA ALA A 191 21.08 -11.12 6.34
C ALA A 191 20.72 -11.30 7.82
N GLU A 192 19.43 -11.32 8.15
CA GLU A 192 18.97 -11.34 9.54
C GLU A 192 19.31 -12.63 10.27
N ASN A 193 19.40 -13.73 9.53
CA ASN A 193 19.77 -15.04 10.04
C ASN A 193 21.29 -15.29 10.09
N TYR A 194 22.11 -14.32 9.70
CA TYR A 194 23.57 -14.35 9.79
C TYR A 194 24.08 -13.32 10.81
N ALA A 195 25.18 -13.63 11.50
CA ALA A 195 25.73 -12.75 12.53
C ALA A 195 26.68 -11.69 11.95
N ALA A 196 27.29 -11.97 10.79
CA ALA A 196 28.23 -11.07 10.14
C ALA A 196 27.54 -10.33 8.99
N ARG A 197 28.03 -9.12 8.73
CA ARG A 197 27.82 -8.41 7.46
C ARG A 197 29.01 -8.71 6.55
N PHE A 198 28.72 -8.96 5.29
CA PHE A 198 29.73 -9.05 4.24
C PHE A 198 29.96 -7.66 3.66
N GLU A 199 31.22 -7.27 3.51
CA GLU A 199 31.61 -5.98 2.93
C GLU A 199 32.79 -6.23 2.00
N ALA A 200 32.65 -5.83 0.73
CA ALA A 200 33.68 -5.99 -0.28
C ALA A 200 33.73 -4.77 -1.19
N THR A 201 34.92 -4.41 -1.64
CA THR A 201 35.11 -3.44 -2.73
C THR A 201 35.42 -4.21 -4.00
N VAL A 202 34.58 -4.04 -5.01
CA VAL A 202 34.69 -4.70 -6.30
C VAL A 202 35.14 -3.70 -7.35
N GLN A 203 36.10 -4.08 -8.19
CA GLN A 203 36.47 -3.30 -9.37
C GLN A 203 35.58 -3.72 -10.53
N ALA A 204 34.63 -2.86 -10.87
CA ALA A 204 33.71 -3.08 -11.98
C ALA A 204 34.28 -2.42 -13.24
N GLU A 205 34.94 -3.19 -14.11
CA GLU A 205 35.44 -2.66 -15.38
C GLU A 205 34.30 -2.48 -16.38
N THR A 206 34.42 -1.50 -17.27
CA THR A 206 33.39 -1.22 -18.29
C THR A 206 33.07 -2.45 -19.12
N GLY A 207 31.79 -2.83 -19.19
CA GLY A 207 31.32 -4.01 -19.91
C GLY A 207 31.63 -5.35 -19.25
N ALA A 208 32.30 -5.37 -18.09
CA ALA A 208 32.59 -6.59 -17.37
C ALA A 208 31.35 -7.10 -16.61
N VAL A 209 31.22 -8.42 -16.54
CA VAL A 209 30.33 -9.10 -15.62
C VAL A 209 31.17 -9.55 -14.44
N VAL A 210 30.91 -8.98 -13.26
CA VAL A 210 31.61 -9.34 -12.03
C VAL A 210 30.68 -10.18 -11.17
N GLU A 211 31.06 -11.43 -10.94
CA GLU A 211 30.36 -12.32 -10.00
C GLU A 211 30.96 -12.14 -8.60
N LEU A 212 30.14 -11.72 -7.64
CA LEU A 212 30.52 -11.58 -6.25
C LEU A 212 29.76 -12.60 -5.41
N ARG A 213 30.49 -13.48 -4.71
CA ARG A 213 29.91 -14.38 -3.70
C ARG A 213 30.01 -13.73 -2.33
N ALA A 214 28.86 -13.45 -1.73
CA ALA A 214 28.81 -12.87 -0.39
C ALA A 214 28.84 -13.97 0.67
N GLU A 215 29.99 -14.15 1.30
CA GLU A 215 30.17 -15.09 2.41
C GLU A 215 29.75 -14.43 3.74
N LEU A 216 28.51 -14.69 4.16
CA LEU A 216 27.93 -14.11 5.38
C LEU A 216 28.40 -14.79 6.69
N GLY A 217 29.35 -15.71 6.61
CA GLY A 217 29.97 -16.37 7.75
C GLY A 217 29.01 -17.31 8.51
N ARG A 218 29.11 -17.36 9.85
CA ARG A 218 28.28 -18.26 10.67
C ARG A 218 26.85 -17.71 10.78
N LYS A 219 25.88 -18.62 10.65
CA LYS A 219 24.48 -18.36 11.01
C LYS A 219 24.43 -17.83 12.43
N ARG A 220 23.57 -16.83 12.64
CA ARG A 220 23.27 -16.32 13.97
C ARG A 220 22.61 -17.45 14.73
N SER A 221 23.36 -18.13 15.60
CA SER A 221 22.74 -19.01 16.58
C SER A 221 21.82 -18.12 17.40
N LEU A 222 20.53 -18.40 17.39
CA LEU A 222 19.64 -17.98 18.47
C LEU A 222 20.21 -18.66 19.72
N ALA A 223 21.19 -18.03 20.35
CA ALA A 223 21.55 -18.36 21.71
C ALA A 223 20.29 -18.07 22.48
N VAL A 224 19.50 -19.12 22.74
CA VAL A 224 18.60 -19.14 23.89
C VAL A 224 19.49 -18.64 25.01
N PRO A 225 19.23 -17.45 25.58
CA PRO A 225 20.06 -16.97 26.67
C PRO A 225 20.02 -18.09 27.69
N LEU A 226 21.17 -18.69 27.99
CA LEU A 226 21.28 -19.60 29.12
C LEU A 226 20.77 -18.79 30.29
N SER A 227 19.57 -19.13 30.74
CA SER A 227 18.87 -18.45 31.81
C SER A 227 19.82 -18.44 32.98
N ARG A 228 20.46 -17.29 33.21
CA ARG A 228 21.29 -17.07 34.38
C ARG A 228 20.32 -17.29 35.53
N ALA A 229 20.56 -18.35 36.32
CA ALA A 229 19.71 -18.75 37.42
C ALA A 229 19.22 -17.50 38.15
N PRO A 230 17.89 -17.24 38.21
CA PRO A 230 17.41 -15.96 38.68
C PRO A 230 17.82 -15.83 40.14
N ALA A 231 18.67 -14.84 40.43
CA ALA A 231 18.65 -14.21 41.74
C ALA A 231 17.17 -13.89 42.00
N ARG A 232 16.64 -14.39 43.11
CA ARG A 232 15.22 -14.32 43.46
C ARG A 232 14.75 -12.86 43.40
N GLN A 233 14.29 -12.43 42.23
CA GLN A 233 13.69 -11.12 42.02
C GLN A 233 12.33 -11.17 42.69
N ALA A 234 12.02 -10.14 43.48
CA ALA A 234 10.69 -9.93 44.01
C ALA A 234 9.69 -9.99 42.83
N LEU A 235 8.63 -10.78 43.00
CA LEU A 235 7.58 -10.97 42.01
C LEU A 235 7.17 -9.61 41.41
N PRO A 236 7.25 -9.42 40.09
CA PRO A 236 6.65 -8.25 39.44
C PRO A 236 5.18 -8.19 39.83
N SER A 237 4.73 -7.02 40.28
CA SER A 237 3.31 -6.77 40.54
C SER A 237 2.52 -7.10 39.29
N ALA A 238 1.44 -7.88 39.43
CA ALA A 238 0.60 -8.29 38.32
C ALA A 238 0.23 -7.07 37.43
N PRO A 239 0.32 -7.17 36.10
CA PRO A 239 -0.07 -6.09 35.22
C PRO A 239 -1.54 -5.75 35.48
N ALA A 240 -1.83 -4.46 35.66
CA ALA A 240 -3.20 -3.99 35.84
C ALA A 240 -4.06 -4.45 34.65
N PRO A 241 -5.31 -4.89 34.87
CA PRO A 241 -6.19 -5.29 33.78
C PRO A 241 -6.38 -4.10 32.83
N GLY A 242 -6.03 -4.29 31.56
CA GLY A 242 -6.25 -3.30 30.51
C GLY A 242 -7.73 -2.95 30.35
N PRO A 243 -8.06 -1.78 29.77
CA PRO A 243 -9.44 -1.35 29.61
C PRO A 243 -10.24 -2.38 28.81
N ARG A 244 -11.29 -2.92 29.45
CA ARG A 244 -12.21 -3.87 28.82
C ARG A 244 -13.15 -3.09 27.89
N ILE A 245 -12.85 -3.06 26.59
CA ILE A 245 -13.76 -2.47 25.59
C ILE A 245 -15.00 -3.37 25.52
N SER A 246 -16.18 -2.79 25.79
CA SER A 246 -17.44 -3.54 25.82
C SER A 246 -17.76 -4.12 24.42
N PRO A 247 -18.21 -5.39 24.33
CA PRO A 247 -18.64 -6.01 23.07
C PRO A 247 -19.69 -5.18 22.31
N VAL A 248 -20.53 -4.46 23.06
CA VAL A 248 -21.58 -3.57 22.51
C VAL A 248 -20.98 -2.42 21.70
N VAL A 249 -19.82 -1.90 22.10
CA VAL A 249 -19.14 -0.79 21.40
C VAL A 249 -18.56 -1.28 20.07
N VAL A 250 -17.95 -2.47 20.06
CA VAL A 250 -17.36 -3.04 18.84
C VAL A 250 -18.43 -3.42 17.81
N VAL A 251 -19.52 -4.06 18.25
CA VAL A 251 -20.64 -4.41 17.36
C VAL A 251 -21.39 -3.16 16.88
N GLY A 252 -21.60 -2.18 17.76
CA GLY A 252 -22.27 -0.92 17.41
C GLY A 252 -21.52 -0.10 16.35
N THR A 253 -20.19 -0.02 16.47
CA THR A 253 -19.36 0.69 15.47
C THR A 253 -19.39 0.04 14.09
N ALA A 254 -19.31 -1.30 14.01
CA ALA A 254 -19.40 -2.03 12.74
C ALA A 254 -20.78 -1.83 12.07
N ALA A 255 -21.87 -1.87 12.85
CA ALA A 255 -23.22 -1.64 12.35
C ALA A 255 -23.42 -0.21 11.82
N ALA A 256 -22.90 0.80 12.53
CA ALA A 256 -22.99 2.21 12.11
C ALA A 256 -22.23 2.47 10.79
N LEU A 257 -21.02 1.90 10.65
CA LEU A 257 -20.23 2.00 9.41
C LEU A 257 -20.93 1.33 8.23
N ALA A 258 -21.53 0.15 8.43
CA ALA A 258 -22.29 -0.55 7.41
C ALA A 258 -23.54 0.23 6.97
N ALA A 259 -24.28 0.82 7.92
CA ALA A 259 -25.43 1.67 7.61
C ALA A 259 -25.02 2.91 6.80
N GLY A 260 -23.91 3.56 7.18
CA GLY A 260 -23.34 4.69 6.42
C GLY A 260 -22.96 4.30 4.99
N ALA A 261 -22.35 3.13 4.80
CA ALA A 261 -21.98 2.62 3.49
C ALA A 261 -23.19 2.40 2.56
N VAL A 262 -24.29 1.86 3.09
CA VAL A 262 -25.53 1.63 2.34
C VAL A 262 -26.18 2.94 1.92
N VAL A 263 -26.32 3.90 2.83
CA VAL A 263 -26.94 5.20 2.53
C VAL A 263 -26.12 5.98 1.49
N THR A 264 -24.80 6.05 1.67
CA THR A 264 -23.91 6.75 0.74
C THR A 264 -23.84 6.04 -0.62
N GLY A 265 -23.90 4.71 -0.65
CA GLY A 265 -23.97 3.93 -1.88
C GLY A 265 -25.27 4.17 -2.67
N ALA A 266 -26.40 4.23 -1.98
CA ALA A 266 -27.70 4.54 -2.60
C ALA A 266 -27.72 5.96 -3.19
N MET A 267 -27.17 6.95 -2.47
CA MET A 267 -27.02 8.31 -2.99
C MET A 267 -26.05 8.38 -4.18
N ALA A 268 -24.94 7.63 -4.15
CA ALA A 268 -24.00 7.56 -5.29
C ALA A 268 -24.67 6.99 -6.54
N TYR A 269 -25.52 5.98 -6.38
CA TYR A 269 -26.28 5.36 -7.47
C TYR A 269 -27.26 6.36 -8.11
N ASP A 270 -28.03 7.08 -7.29
CA ASP A 270 -28.99 8.07 -7.78
C ASP A 270 -28.32 9.24 -8.53
N VAL A 271 -27.21 9.76 -7.99
CA VAL A 271 -26.41 10.80 -8.65
C VAL A 271 -25.81 10.30 -9.97
N ARG A 272 -25.32 9.06 -10.01
CA ARG A 272 -24.81 8.42 -11.24
C ARG A 272 -25.92 8.27 -12.29
N HIS A 273 -27.09 7.81 -11.88
CA HIS A 273 -28.24 7.66 -12.78
C HIS A 273 -28.66 9.02 -13.38
N SER A 274 -28.72 10.05 -12.54
CA SER A 274 -28.99 11.43 -12.96
C SER A 274 -27.92 11.99 -13.91
N PHE A 275 -26.64 11.69 -13.66
CA PHE A 275 -25.53 12.05 -14.54
C PHE A 275 -25.65 11.39 -15.92
N LEU A 276 -25.91 10.07 -15.96
CA LEU A 276 -26.06 9.32 -17.21
C LEU A 276 -27.23 9.86 -18.05
N LYS A 277 -28.40 10.07 -17.44
CA LYS A 277 -29.58 10.63 -18.11
C LYS A 277 -29.32 12.01 -18.71
N LYS A 278 -28.57 12.88 -18.03
CA LYS A 278 -28.21 14.21 -18.56
C LYS A 278 -27.11 14.18 -19.62
N ASN A 279 -26.30 13.11 -19.66
CA ASN A 279 -25.26 12.94 -20.67
C ASN A 279 -25.79 12.33 -21.97
N GLU A 280 -26.91 11.60 -21.94
CA GLU A 280 -27.56 11.05 -23.14
C GLU A 280 -28.01 12.16 -24.09
N ASN A 281 -28.59 13.26 -23.57
CA ASN A 281 -29.02 14.43 -24.35
C ASN A 281 -28.55 15.74 -23.69
N PRO A 282 -27.32 16.20 -23.96
CA PRO A 282 -26.77 17.36 -23.28
C PRO A 282 -27.30 18.69 -23.84
N ALA A 283 -27.93 19.50 -22.99
CA ALA A 283 -28.34 20.86 -23.35
C ALA A 283 -27.10 21.79 -23.56
N PRO A 284 -27.15 22.79 -24.44
CA PRO A 284 -26.09 23.79 -24.59
C PRO A 284 -25.82 24.49 -23.24
N GLY A 285 -24.55 24.64 -22.85
CA GLY A 285 -24.16 25.26 -21.57
C GLY A 285 -24.25 24.35 -20.32
N SER A 286 -24.78 23.12 -20.43
CA SER A 286 -24.93 22.17 -19.30
C SER A 286 -23.63 21.51 -18.81
N LEU A 287 -22.46 21.95 -19.29
CA LEU A 287 -21.17 21.31 -18.97
C LEU A 287 -20.85 21.39 -17.47
N GLY A 288 -21.04 22.56 -16.85
CA GLY A 288 -20.77 22.75 -15.42
C GLY A 288 -21.66 21.91 -14.52
N GLU A 289 -22.95 21.80 -14.86
CA GLU A 289 -23.90 20.99 -14.08
C GLU A 289 -23.61 19.48 -14.18
N ARG A 290 -23.21 19.00 -15.36
CA ARG A 290 -22.80 17.60 -15.57
C ARG A 290 -21.47 17.29 -14.88
N GLN A 291 -20.54 18.25 -14.84
CA GLN A 291 -19.30 18.12 -14.07
C GLN A 291 -19.58 18.03 -12.56
N ALA A 292 -20.44 18.90 -12.03
CA ALA A 292 -20.83 18.86 -10.62
C ALA A 292 -21.51 17.53 -10.21
N LEU A 293 -22.36 16.96 -11.08
CA LEU A 293 -22.95 15.64 -10.85
C LEU A 293 -21.91 14.51 -10.88
N ARG A 294 -20.92 14.59 -11.80
CA ARG A 294 -19.82 13.63 -11.84
C ARG A 294 -18.98 13.70 -10.55
N ASP A 295 -18.60 14.89 -10.12
CA ASP A 295 -17.73 15.09 -8.95
C ASP A 295 -18.44 14.64 -7.66
N ARG A 296 -19.73 15.00 -7.51
CA ARG A 296 -20.57 14.52 -6.39
C ARG A 296 -20.72 13.00 -6.39
N GLY A 297 -20.93 12.40 -7.57
CA GLY A 297 -21.02 10.95 -7.72
C GLY A 297 -19.71 10.24 -7.34
N GLN A 298 -18.57 10.78 -7.74
CA GLN A 298 -17.25 10.26 -7.39
C GLN A 298 -16.98 10.34 -5.88
N ALA A 299 -17.29 11.49 -5.26
CA ALA A 299 -17.11 11.67 -3.81
C ALA A 299 -17.95 10.67 -2.99
N LEU A 300 -19.21 10.47 -3.37
CA LEU A 300 -20.10 9.50 -2.70
C LEU A 300 -19.64 8.06 -2.91
N ALA A 301 -19.16 7.72 -4.12
CA ALA A 301 -18.65 6.38 -4.41
C ALA A 301 -17.38 6.04 -3.62
N VAL A 302 -16.43 6.99 -3.52
CA VAL A 302 -15.20 6.80 -2.70
C VAL A 302 -15.56 6.66 -1.23
N THR A 303 -16.44 7.52 -0.71
CA THR A 303 -16.90 7.47 0.69
C THR A 303 -17.56 6.14 1.03
N SER A 304 -18.47 5.66 0.17
CA SER A 304 -19.12 4.36 0.33
C SER A 304 -18.12 3.20 0.31
N THR A 305 -17.10 3.26 -0.57
CA THR A 305 -16.05 2.24 -0.65
C THR A 305 -15.21 2.17 0.64
N VAL A 306 -14.80 3.33 1.16
CA VAL A 306 -14.03 3.44 2.41
C VAL A 306 -14.85 2.92 3.60
N LEU A 307 -16.12 3.33 3.71
CA LEU A 307 -17.02 2.88 4.78
C LEU A 307 -17.26 1.37 4.73
N THR A 308 -17.42 0.80 3.54
CA THR A 308 -17.57 -0.64 3.35
C THR A 308 -16.32 -1.40 3.80
N GLY A 309 -15.13 -0.93 3.41
CA GLY A 309 -13.85 -1.52 3.85
C GLY A 309 -13.68 -1.46 5.36
N ALA A 310 -13.98 -0.33 5.98
CA ALA A 310 -13.94 -0.16 7.43
C ALA A 310 -14.93 -1.09 8.16
N ALA A 311 -16.15 -1.24 7.62
CA ALA A 311 -17.17 -2.14 8.17
C ALA A 311 -16.73 -3.61 8.12
N VAL A 312 -16.07 -4.04 7.04
CA VAL A 312 -15.54 -5.42 6.92
C VAL A 312 -14.43 -5.68 7.93
N ILE A 313 -13.49 -4.74 8.10
CA ILE A 313 -12.40 -4.88 9.08
C ILE A 313 -12.97 -4.95 10.50
N ALA A 314 -13.88 -4.04 10.85
CA ALA A 314 -14.51 -4.01 12.17
C ALA A 314 -15.34 -5.29 12.43
N GLY A 315 -16.07 -5.77 11.43
CA GLY A 315 -16.81 -7.03 11.49
C GLY A 315 -15.90 -8.25 11.66
N GLY A 316 -14.78 -8.30 10.94
CA GLY A 316 -13.76 -9.36 11.07
C GLY A 316 -13.08 -9.37 12.44
N LEU A 317 -12.81 -8.20 13.01
CA LEU A 317 -12.26 -8.09 14.36
C LEU A 317 -13.29 -8.55 15.41
N ALA A 318 -14.56 -8.19 15.24
CA ALA A 318 -15.64 -8.65 16.11
C ALA A 318 -15.78 -10.17 16.04
N THR A 319 -15.78 -10.77 14.85
CA THR A 319 -15.86 -12.22 14.71
C THR A 319 -14.64 -12.93 15.28
N TYR A 320 -13.44 -12.37 15.13
CA TYR A 320 -12.21 -12.93 15.72
C TYR A 320 -12.23 -12.90 17.25
N LEU A 321 -12.58 -11.75 17.85
CA LEU A 321 -12.58 -11.58 19.31
C LEU A 321 -13.71 -12.37 20.00
N PHE A 322 -14.83 -12.57 19.31
CA PHE A 322 -16.01 -13.24 19.84
C PHE A 322 -16.26 -14.62 19.21
N TRP A 323 -15.28 -15.18 18.51
CA TRP A 323 -15.39 -16.55 18.02
C TRP A 323 -15.50 -17.50 19.22
N PRO A 324 -16.55 -18.33 19.32
CA PRO A 324 -16.68 -19.27 20.42
C PRO A 324 -15.61 -20.35 20.28
N SER A 325 -14.44 -20.15 20.90
CA SER A 325 -13.49 -21.23 21.12
C SER A 325 -14.14 -22.16 22.13
N SER A 326 -14.61 -23.32 21.67
CA SER A 326 -15.04 -24.42 22.52
C SER A 326 -13.84 -24.93 23.32
N SER A 327 -13.51 -24.28 24.42
CA SER A 327 -12.58 -24.82 25.40
C SER A 327 -13.29 -25.97 26.12
N SER A 328 -13.08 -27.18 25.60
CA SER A 328 -13.40 -28.44 26.27
C SER A 328 -12.73 -28.45 27.63
N ARG A 329 -13.52 -28.20 28.67
CA ARG A 329 -13.08 -28.30 30.06
C ARG A 329 -12.83 -29.78 30.33
N ALA A 330 -11.57 -30.20 30.32
CA ALA A 330 -11.17 -31.53 30.73
C ALA A 330 -11.65 -31.77 32.17
N ALA A 331 -12.50 -32.79 32.37
CA ALA A 331 -12.91 -33.23 33.69
C ALA A 331 -11.73 -33.94 34.37
N PRO A 332 -11.47 -33.72 35.67
CA PRO A 332 -10.41 -34.43 36.37
C PRO A 332 -10.80 -35.90 36.62
N ALA A 333 -9.85 -36.79 36.38
CA ALA A 333 -9.89 -38.19 36.81
C ALA A 333 -9.40 -38.28 38.26
N ASP A 334 -10.25 -38.77 39.16
CA ASP A 334 -9.94 -39.78 40.20
C ASP A 334 -10.96 -39.75 41.35
N ALA A 335 -11.60 -40.89 41.61
CA ALA A 335 -11.86 -41.44 42.95
C ALA A 335 -12.64 -42.77 42.84
N ALA A 336 -11.99 -43.84 43.26
CA ALA A 336 -12.57 -45.17 43.45
C ALA A 336 -13.45 -45.25 44.70
N GLY A 337 -14.48 -46.12 44.71
CA GLY A 337 -14.97 -46.78 45.94
C GLY A 337 -16.49 -46.85 46.21
N ARG A 338 -17.10 -47.98 45.82
CA ARG A 338 -18.19 -48.76 46.49
C ARG A 338 -19.50 -48.11 47.01
N ARG A 339 -20.64 -48.49 46.37
CA ARG A 339 -21.78 -49.37 46.80
C ARG A 339 -23.13 -48.92 46.15
N PRO A 340 -24.12 -49.82 45.92
CA PRO A 340 -25.26 -49.53 45.05
C PRO A 340 -26.57 -49.11 45.76
N ALA A 341 -27.41 -48.40 44.98
CA ALA A 341 -28.84 -48.05 45.12
C ALA A 341 -29.21 -46.83 46.02
N PRO A 342 -30.30 -46.07 45.73
CA PRO A 342 -31.42 -46.34 44.83
C PRO A 342 -31.68 -45.29 43.73
N ALA A 343 -32.68 -45.56 42.89
CA ALA A 343 -33.06 -44.81 41.69
C ALA A 343 -33.24 -43.29 41.93
N ALA A 344 -32.52 -42.50 41.14
CA ALA A 344 -32.66 -41.05 41.02
C ALA A 344 -33.27 -40.71 39.63
N PRO A 345 -33.99 -39.58 39.51
CA PRO A 345 -34.99 -39.36 38.47
C PRO A 345 -34.40 -39.29 37.06
N ARG A 346 -35.18 -39.68 36.05
CA ARG A 346 -34.84 -39.50 34.63
C ARG A 346 -34.68 -38.01 34.35
N ILE A 347 -33.44 -37.53 34.33
CA ILE A 347 -33.11 -36.20 33.81
C ILE A 347 -33.41 -36.22 32.31
N PRO A 348 -34.22 -35.29 31.77
CA PRO A 348 -34.45 -35.20 30.33
C PRO A 348 -33.10 -34.95 29.64
N ARG A 349 -32.76 -35.81 28.67
CA ARG A 349 -31.53 -35.63 27.88
C ARG A 349 -31.61 -34.26 27.19
N PRO A 350 -30.56 -33.42 27.25
CA PRO A 350 -30.58 -32.13 26.59
C PRO A 350 -30.76 -32.33 25.10
N THR A 351 -31.73 -31.63 24.53
CA THR A 351 -31.98 -31.58 23.10
C THR A 351 -30.75 -30.96 22.43
N ALA A 352 -30.02 -31.76 21.66
CA ALA A 352 -28.82 -31.28 20.98
C ALA A 352 -29.20 -30.77 19.59
N LEU A 353 -28.88 -29.51 19.32
CA LEU A 353 -28.97 -28.90 17.98
C LEU A 353 -27.60 -29.04 17.32
N SER A 354 -27.51 -29.85 16.28
CA SER A 354 -26.30 -29.97 15.46
C SER A 354 -26.53 -29.31 14.11
N PRO A 355 -25.88 -28.17 13.81
CA PRO A 355 -25.87 -27.62 12.47
C PRO A 355 -25.05 -28.52 11.54
N TRP A 356 -25.47 -28.62 10.28
CA TRP A 356 -24.72 -29.32 9.25
C TRP A 356 -24.78 -28.54 7.93
N VAL A 357 -23.75 -28.71 7.11
CA VAL A 357 -23.62 -28.08 5.79
C VAL A 357 -23.13 -29.14 4.82
N GLY A 358 -23.83 -29.28 3.69
CA GLY A 358 -23.45 -30.13 2.57
C GLY A 358 -23.41 -29.32 1.27
N ALA A 359 -22.97 -29.96 0.19
CA ALA A 359 -22.81 -29.32 -1.13
C ALA A 359 -24.11 -28.68 -1.66
N ASP A 360 -25.27 -29.16 -1.19
CA ASP A 360 -26.59 -28.71 -1.65
C ASP A 360 -27.37 -27.87 -0.60
N GLY A 361 -26.75 -27.50 0.53
CA GLY A 361 -27.38 -26.61 1.52
C GLY A 361 -26.90 -26.76 2.96
N ALA A 362 -27.49 -25.97 3.87
CA ALA A 362 -27.21 -25.97 5.30
C ALA A 362 -28.51 -26.03 6.13
N GLY A 363 -28.46 -26.66 7.31
CA GLY A 363 -29.60 -26.75 8.22
C GLY A 363 -29.20 -27.11 9.65
N VAL A 364 -30.19 -27.19 10.55
CA VAL A 364 -30.00 -27.59 11.95
C VAL A 364 -30.81 -28.85 12.23
N ALA A 365 -30.14 -29.92 12.64
CA ALA A 365 -30.80 -31.15 13.06
C ALA A 365 -31.00 -31.14 14.58
N VAL A 366 -32.21 -31.48 15.03
CA VAL A 366 -32.54 -31.67 16.44
C VAL A 366 -32.42 -33.15 16.75
N ARG A 367 -31.48 -33.55 17.62
CA ARG A 367 -31.41 -34.92 18.16
C ARG A 367 -31.78 -34.92 19.64
N GLY A 368 -32.94 -35.50 19.93
CA GLY A 368 -33.52 -35.67 21.26
C GLY A 368 -34.89 -36.34 21.14
N ALA A 369 -35.40 -36.90 22.23
CA ALA A 369 -36.77 -37.41 22.26
C ALA A 369 -37.74 -36.21 22.18
N LEU A 370 -38.62 -36.21 21.17
CA LEU A 370 -39.76 -35.30 21.11
C LEU A 370 -40.76 -35.63 22.22
#